data_AF-A0A1V5PA14-F1
#
_entry.id   AF-A0A1V5PA14-F1
#
_cell.length_a   1.000
_cell.length_b   1.000
_cell.length_c   1.000
_cell.angle_alpha   90.00
_cell.angle_beta   90.00
_cell.angle_gamma   90.00
#
_symmetry.space_group_name_H-M   'P 1'
#
loop_
_entity.id
_entity.type
_entity.pdbx_description
1 polymer ?
#
loop_
_entity_poly.entity_id
_entity_poly.type
_entity_poly.pdbx_seq_one_letter_code
_entity_poly.pdbx_strand_id
1 'polypeptide(L)'
;MAAHNDIGAYGEYLVMERLAQIAPVAPGRVADVRFMECEIEVKAARPSRYNGKRALGYQFSLRRPGHSELRAPVVVLVCLPLSSPEYTAFVIPADKLDGLAKVAVPLDVEGYEGLWAPYRERWEVIADFVGGN
;
A
#
# COMPACT_ATOMS: atom_id res chain seq x y z
N MET A 1 20.75 4.09 -0.32
CA MET A 1 19.67 4.97 -0.82
C MET A 1 19.00 4.41 -2.08
N ALA A 2 19.71 3.79 -3.03
CA ALA A 2 19.12 3.17 -4.21
C ALA A 2 18.04 2.09 -3.90
N ALA A 3 18.38 1.08 -3.09
CA ALA A 3 17.50 -0.07 -2.83
C ALA A 3 16.11 0.26 -2.21
N HIS A 4 15.96 1.39 -1.52
CA HIS A 4 14.65 1.79 -0.98
C HIS A 4 13.75 2.45 -2.03
N ASN A 5 14.34 3.22 -2.95
CA ASN A 5 13.61 3.79 -4.08
C ASN A 5 13.18 2.67 -5.04
N ASP A 6 14.02 1.65 -5.20
CA ASP A 6 13.73 0.48 -6.04
C ASP A 6 12.52 -0.33 -5.52
N ILE A 7 12.36 -0.46 -4.20
CA ILE A 7 11.21 -1.16 -3.59
C ILE A 7 9.91 -0.37 -3.78
N GLY A 8 9.94 0.96 -3.60
CA GLY A 8 8.78 1.81 -3.81
C GLY A 8 8.27 1.72 -5.24
N ALA A 9 9.14 1.99 -6.21
CA ALA A 9 8.83 1.92 -7.63
C ALA A 9 8.36 0.53 -8.07
N TYR A 10 8.94 -0.55 -7.51
CA TYR A 10 8.48 -1.91 -7.80
C TYR A 10 7.07 -2.17 -7.26
N GLY A 11 6.74 -1.67 -6.07
CA GLY A 11 5.38 -1.73 -5.53
C GLY A 11 4.37 -0.99 -6.41
N GLU A 12 4.71 0.23 -6.84
CA GLU A 12 3.91 1.03 -7.76
C GLU A 12 3.65 0.28 -9.07
N TYR A 13 4.70 -0.30 -9.66
CA TYR A 13 4.60 -1.12 -10.86
C TYR A 13 3.61 -2.30 -10.69
N LEU A 14 3.69 -3.05 -9.59
CA LEU A 14 2.80 -4.18 -9.33
C LEU A 14 1.33 -3.75 -9.20
N VAL A 15 1.08 -2.62 -8.53
CA VAL A 15 -0.27 -2.06 -8.41
C VAL A 15 -0.79 -1.59 -9.77
N MET A 16 0.04 -0.94 -10.57
CA MET A 16 -0.32 -0.51 -11.93
C MET A 16 -0.63 -1.71 -12.83
N GLU A 17 0.21 -2.75 -12.81
CA GLU A 17 0.00 -3.97 -13.59
C GLU A 17 -1.33 -4.65 -13.22
N ARG A 18 -1.63 -4.73 -11.92
CA ARG A 18 -2.88 -5.30 -11.40
C ARG A 18 -4.10 -4.53 -11.89
N LEU A 19 -4.09 -3.20 -11.79
CA LEU A 19 -5.22 -2.35 -12.18
C LEU A 19 -5.37 -2.24 -13.71
N ALA A 20 -4.27 -2.35 -14.46
CA ALA A 20 -4.27 -2.33 -15.92
C ALA A 20 -5.00 -3.53 -16.53
N GLN A 21 -5.20 -4.61 -15.77
CA GLN A 21 -6.03 -5.75 -16.16
C GLN A 21 -7.52 -5.37 -16.26
N ILE A 22 -7.93 -4.26 -15.64
CA ILE A 22 -9.33 -3.82 -15.56
C ILE A 22 -9.58 -2.63 -16.49
N ALA A 23 -8.77 -1.57 -16.37
CA ALA A 23 -8.90 -0.35 -17.15
C ALA A 23 -7.56 0.39 -17.25
N PRO A 24 -7.40 1.38 -18.15
CA PRO A 24 -6.17 2.14 -18.27
C PRO A 24 -5.73 2.79 -16.94
N VAL A 25 -4.45 2.62 -16.61
CA VAL A 25 -3.79 3.20 -15.44
C VAL A 25 -2.77 4.25 -15.90
N ALA A 26 -2.63 5.33 -15.13
CA ALA A 26 -1.62 6.35 -15.35
C ALA A 26 -0.82 6.62 -14.07
N PRO A 27 0.36 7.27 -14.18
CA PRO A 27 1.00 7.87 -13.02
C PRO A 27 0.06 8.86 -12.30
N GLY A 28 0.14 8.91 -10.98
CA GLY A 28 -0.64 9.83 -10.15
C GLY A 28 -0.28 11.30 -10.37
N ARG A 29 -1.24 12.20 -10.09
CA ARG A 29 -1.01 13.65 -10.14
C ARG A 29 -0.57 14.19 -8.78
N VAL A 30 -1.16 13.65 -7.71
CA VAL A 30 -0.89 14.05 -6.33
C VAL A 30 -0.49 12.86 -5.44
N ALA A 31 -0.65 11.65 -5.97
CA ALA A 31 -0.21 10.39 -5.38
C ALA A 31 0.64 9.59 -6.37
N ASP A 32 0.92 8.33 -6.06
CA ASP A 32 1.81 7.48 -6.86
C ASP A 32 1.13 6.95 -8.15
N VAL A 33 -0.13 6.50 -8.04
CA VAL A 33 -0.89 5.90 -9.14
C VAL A 33 -2.24 6.59 -9.32
N ARG A 34 -2.69 6.73 -10.56
CA ARG A 34 -4.06 7.16 -10.89
C ARG A 34 -4.77 6.08 -11.69
N PHE A 35 -5.89 5.61 -11.15
CA PHE A 35 -6.79 4.67 -11.82
C PHE A 35 -8.13 5.35 -12.05
N MET A 36 -8.46 5.60 -13.32
CA MET A 36 -9.57 6.48 -13.70
C MET A 36 -9.41 7.86 -13.02
N GLU A 37 -10.37 8.30 -12.20
CA GLU A 37 -10.29 9.56 -11.44
C GLU A 37 -9.83 9.37 -9.98
N CYS A 38 -9.50 8.13 -9.56
CA CYS A 38 -9.04 7.83 -8.22
C CYS A 38 -7.50 7.92 -8.12
N GLU A 39 -7.01 8.76 -7.21
CA GLU A 39 -5.60 8.84 -6.83
C GLU A 39 -5.30 7.79 -5.75
N ILE A 40 -4.19 7.07 -5.89
CA ILE A 40 -3.81 5.94 -5.05
C ILE A 40 -2.37 6.14 -4.58
N GLU A 41 -2.18 6.12 -3.27
CA GLU A 41 -0.87 6.07 -2.65
C GLU A 41 -0.42 4.61 -2.53
N VAL A 42 0.83 4.31 -2.91
CA VAL A 42 1.39 2.97 -2.82
C VAL A 42 2.52 2.96 -1.80
N LYS A 43 2.48 2.01 -0.87
CA LYS A 43 3.58 1.75 0.07
C LYS A 43 3.97 0.30 -0.02
N ALA A 44 5.19 0.04 -0.48
CA ALA A 44 5.75 -1.31 -0.49
C ALA A 44 6.74 -1.51 0.65
N ALA A 45 6.75 -2.73 1.21
CA ALA A 45 7.69 -3.15 2.23
C ALA A 45 8.15 -4.59 1.99
N ARG A 46 9.41 -4.85 2.32
CA ARG A 46 9.93 -6.22 2.51
C ARG A 46 9.91 -6.57 4.00
N PRO A 47 9.93 -7.86 4.36
CA PRO A 47 10.08 -8.29 5.74
C PRO A 47 11.27 -7.60 6.42
N SER A 48 10.99 -6.96 7.53
CA SER A 48 11.98 -6.30 8.37
C SER A 48 11.62 -6.50 9.84
N ARG A 49 12.58 -6.28 10.72
CA ARG A 49 12.34 -6.34 12.16
C ARG A 49 11.54 -5.11 12.58
N TYR A 50 10.46 -5.30 13.31
CA TYR A 50 9.62 -4.20 13.79
C TYR A 50 9.29 -4.32 15.28
N ASN A 51 8.93 -3.19 15.89
CA ASN A 51 8.42 -3.10 17.26
C ASN A 51 9.40 -3.48 18.41
N GLY A 52 10.70 -3.23 18.26
CA GLY A 52 11.72 -3.49 19.30
C GLY A 52 11.91 -4.97 19.70
N LYS A 53 11.00 -5.83 19.24
CA LYS A 53 10.98 -7.28 19.39
C LYS A 53 11.53 -7.88 18.10
N ARG A 54 12.21 -9.03 18.21
CA ARG A 54 12.88 -9.73 17.09
C ARG A 54 11.91 -10.28 16.01
N ALA A 55 10.65 -9.85 16.00
CA ALA A 55 9.63 -10.33 15.08
C ALA A 55 9.81 -9.72 13.68
N LEU A 56 9.73 -10.57 12.66
CA LEU A 56 9.71 -10.16 11.26
C LEU A 56 8.28 -9.82 10.84
N GLY A 57 8.15 -8.79 10.02
CA GLY A 57 6.89 -8.38 9.41
C GLY A 57 7.11 -7.22 8.47
N TYR A 58 6.03 -6.60 8.04
CA TYR A 58 6.03 -5.49 7.10
C TYR A 58 5.76 -4.20 7.86
N GLN A 59 6.55 -3.15 7.60
CA GLN A 59 6.35 -1.84 8.21
C GLN A 59 6.29 -0.77 7.12
N PHE A 60 5.18 -0.05 7.09
CA PHE A 60 4.87 0.99 6.12
C PHE A 60 4.87 2.33 6.82
N SER A 61 5.70 3.27 6.35
CA SER A 61 5.68 4.64 6.87
C SER A 61 4.64 5.44 6.12
N LEU A 62 3.68 6.01 6.85
CA LEU A 62 2.61 6.83 6.29
C LEU A 62 2.95 8.32 6.30
N ARG A 63 3.88 8.73 7.17
CA ARG A 63 4.39 10.10 7.25
C ARG A 63 5.91 10.09 7.14
N ARG A 64 6.47 10.96 6.29
CA ARG A 64 7.91 11.28 6.26
C ARG A 64 8.09 12.73 6.75
N PRO A 65 9.07 13.02 7.62
CA PRO A 65 9.39 14.40 7.97
C PRO A 65 9.67 15.22 6.69
N GLY A 66 8.94 16.31 6.47
CA GLY A 66 9.07 17.17 5.28
C GLY A 66 8.16 16.84 4.11
N HIS A 67 7.31 15.80 4.20
CA HIS A 67 6.28 15.51 3.19
C HIS A 67 4.87 15.78 3.74
N SER A 68 3.98 16.26 2.88
CA SER A 68 2.56 16.49 3.21
C SER A 68 1.84 15.17 3.50
N GLU A 69 0.74 15.30 4.25
CA GLU A 69 -0.24 14.27 4.59
C GLU A 69 -0.66 13.42 3.39
N LEU A 70 -1.20 12.23 3.64
CA LEU A 70 -1.76 11.34 2.61
C LEU A 70 -2.80 12.12 1.79
N ARG A 71 -2.53 12.32 0.50
CA ARG A 71 -3.41 13.08 -0.40
C ARG A 71 -4.36 12.19 -1.21
N ALA A 72 -4.01 10.91 -1.34
CA ALA A 72 -4.84 9.92 -2.00
C ALA A 72 -6.01 9.51 -1.10
N PRO A 73 -7.23 9.32 -1.64
CA PRO A 73 -8.34 8.71 -0.90
C PRO A 73 -8.10 7.22 -0.56
N VAL A 74 -7.21 6.54 -1.28
CA VAL A 74 -6.89 5.12 -1.07
C VAL A 74 -5.38 4.93 -0.92
N VAL A 75 -4.99 4.08 0.03
CA VAL A 75 -3.62 3.64 0.23
C VAL A 75 -3.53 2.14 0.02
N VAL A 76 -2.59 1.69 -0.82
CA VAL A 76 -2.29 0.28 -1.05
C VAL A 76 -0.97 -0.08 -0.37
N LEU A 77 -1.02 -0.97 0.62
CA LEU A 77 0.15 -1.51 1.31
C LEU A 77 0.56 -2.84 0.67
N VAL A 78 1.70 -2.88 0.00
CA VAL A 78 2.20 -4.05 -0.72
C VAL A 78 3.23 -4.80 0.13
N CYS A 79 2.87 -6.02 0.54
CA CYS A 79 3.75 -6.93 1.27
C CYS A 79 4.55 -7.77 0.26
N LEU A 80 5.83 -7.44 0.07
CA LEU A 80 6.72 -8.15 -0.85
C LEU A 80 7.49 -9.26 -0.12
N PRO A 81 7.14 -10.55 -0.27
CA PRO A 81 7.90 -11.63 0.36
C PRO A 81 9.32 -11.73 -0.20
N LEU A 82 10.22 -12.35 0.56
CA LEU A 82 11.63 -12.47 0.20
C LEU A 82 11.89 -13.50 -0.90
N SER A 83 11.01 -14.49 -1.04
CA SER A 83 11.24 -15.71 -1.82
C SER A 83 10.11 -16.07 -2.78
N SER A 84 9.09 -15.23 -2.92
CA SER A 84 7.97 -15.45 -3.84
C SER A 84 7.74 -14.20 -4.70
N PRO A 85 7.40 -14.35 -5.99
CA PRO A 85 6.94 -13.24 -6.80
C PRO A 85 5.50 -12.80 -6.44
N GLU A 86 4.72 -13.69 -5.81
CA GLU A 86 3.37 -13.37 -5.35
C GLU A 86 3.43 -12.43 -4.16
N TYR A 87 2.59 -11.40 -4.16
CA TYR A 87 2.51 -10.42 -3.09
C TYR A 87 1.10 -10.43 -2.50
N THR A 88 0.98 -9.85 -1.31
CA THR A 88 -0.33 -9.54 -0.73
C THR A 88 -0.45 -8.03 -0.53
N ALA A 89 -1.57 -7.47 -0.94
CA ALA A 89 -1.91 -6.07 -0.78
C ALA A 89 -3.00 -5.88 0.28
N PHE A 90 -2.91 -4.77 1.01
CA PHE A 90 -4.01 -4.23 1.79
C PHE A 90 -4.48 -2.93 1.14
N VAL A 91 -5.74 -2.87 0.74
CA VAL A 91 -6.34 -1.72 0.05
C VAL A 91 -7.22 -0.97 1.04
N ILE A 92 -6.71 0.14 1.56
CA ILE A 92 -7.26 0.80 2.75
C ILE A 92 -7.70 2.23 2.39
N PRO A 93 -8.95 2.63 2.70
CA PRO A 93 -9.36 4.02 2.64
C PRO A 93 -8.49 4.91 3.54
N ALA A 94 -8.06 6.06 3.05
CA ALA A 94 -7.12 6.93 3.75
C ALA A 94 -7.65 7.48 5.08
N ASP A 95 -8.97 7.63 5.23
CA ASP A 95 -9.62 8.05 6.47
C ASP A 95 -9.39 7.05 7.63
N LYS A 96 -9.20 5.76 7.32
CA LYS A 96 -8.87 4.73 8.31
C LYS A 96 -7.42 4.77 8.79
N LEU A 97 -6.58 5.53 8.08
CA LEU A 97 -5.15 5.70 8.38
C LEU A 97 -4.86 7.05 9.03
N ASP A 98 -5.88 7.88 9.26
CA ASP A 98 -5.68 9.20 9.86
C ASP A 98 -5.05 9.11 11.26
N GLY A 99 -4.18 10.07 11.56
CA GLY A 99 -3.40 10.10 12.80
C GLY A 99 -2.27 9.05 12.90
N LEU A 100 -2.18 8.06 12.00
CA LEU A 100 -1.14 7.04 12.05
C LEU A 100 0.15 7.52 11.38
N ALA A 101 1.29 7.32 12.05
CA ALA A 101 2.61 7.54 11.48
C ALA A 101 3.09 6.34 10.64
N LYS A 102 2.66 5.13 11.01
CA LYS A 102 3.07 3.88 10.39
C LYS A 102 2.01 2.79 10.56
N VAL A 103 2.02 1.84 9.63
CA VAL A 103 1.28 0.58 9.71
C VAL A 103 2.26 -0.58 9.79
N ALA A 104 1.96 -1.57 10.60
CA ALA A 104 2.73 -2.81 10.67
C ALA A 104 1.81 -4.03 10.52
N VAL A 105 2.28 -5.03 9.78
CA VAL A 105 1.59 -6.30 9.52
C VAL A 105 2.58 -7.45 9.84
N PRO A 106 2.16 -8.54 10.48
CA PRO A 106 3.04 -9.69 10.71
C PRO A 106 3.49 -10.36 9.41
N LEU A 107 4.49 -11.24 9.49
CA LEU A 107 5.00 -11.98 8.33
C LEU A 107 3.96 -12.96 7.76
N ASP A 108 3.19 -13.62 8.63
CA ASP A 108 2.05 -14.44 8.22
C ASP A 108 0.88 -13.51 7.86
N VAL A 109 0.85 -13.09 6.59
CA VAL A 109 -0.18 -12.18 6.08
C VAL A 109 -1.50 -12.92 5.88
N GLU A 110 -1.48 -14.20 5.52
CA GLU A 110 -2.67 -15.01 5.28
C GLU A 110 -3.42 -15.34 6.58
N GLY A 111 -2.70 -15.67 7.65
CA GLY A 111 -3.27 -15.92 8.97
C GLY A 111 -3.53 -14.65 9.80
N TYR A 112 -3.28 -13.45 9.27
CA TYR A 112 -3.46 -12.22 10.03
C TYR A 112 -4.94 -11.92 10.32
N GLU A 113 -5.31 -11.68 11.57
CA GLU A 113 -6.71 -11.36 11.95
C GLU A 113 -6.85 -9.97 12.60
N GLY A 114 -5.81 -9.13 12.52
CA GLY A 114 -5.82 -7.82 13.15
C GLY A 114 -6.60 -6.75 12.38
N LEU A 115 -6.45 -5.49 12.81
CA LEU A 115 -7.21 -4.33 12.32
C LEU A 115 -7.27 -4.20 10.79
N TRP A 116 -6.19 -4.56 10.08
CA TRP A 116 -6.14 -4.40 8.63
C TRP A 116 -6.64 -5.63 7.85
N ALA A 117 -6.92 -6.75 8.53
CA ALA A 117 -7.38 -7.98 7.90
C ALA A 117 -8.62 -7.78 6.99
N PRO A 118 -9.62 -6.96 7.37
CA PRO A 118 -10.78 -6.69 6.51
C PRO A 118 -10.45 -5.99 5.19
N TYR A 119 -9.24 -5.45 5.00
CA TYR A 119 -8.79 -4.73 3.80
C TYR A 119 -7.84 -5.54 2.91
N ARG A 120 -7.53 -6.78 3.29
CA ARG A 120 -6.62 -7.65 2.52
C ARG A 120 -7.23 -8.02 1.17
N GLU A 121 -6.50 -7.79 0.09
CA GLU A 121 -6.92 -8.02 -1.30
C GLU A 121 -8.27 -7.38 -1.66
N ARG A 122 -8.72 -6.36 -0.90
CA ARG A 122 -10.02 -5.70 -1.12
C ARG A 122 -9.95 -4.62 -2.18
N TRP A 123 -9.55 -5.01 -3.39
CA TRP A 123 -9.40 -4.10 -4.53
C TRP A 123 -10.69 -3.36 -4.88
N GLU A 124 -11.86 -3.93 -4.58
CA GLU A 124 -13.16 -3.31 -4.76
C GLU A 124 -13.33 -2.00 -3.99
N VAL A 125 -12.56 -1.76 -2.93
CA VAL A 125 -12.56 -0.49 -2.18
C VAL A 125 -12.26 0.69 -3.11
N ILE A 126 -11.44 0.49 -4.15
CA ILE A 126 -11.12 1.56 -5.11
C ILE A 126 -12.37 2.03 -5.86
N ALA A 127 -13.35 1.14 -6.11
CA ALA A 127 -14.56 1.46 -6.84
C ALA A 127 -15.40 2.54 -6.12
N ASP A 128 -15.38 2.59 -4.79
CA ASP A 128 -16.09 3.59 -4.00
C ASP A 128 -15.58 5.03 -4.24
N PHE A 129 -14.39 5.16 -4.83
CA PHE A 129 -13.72 6.44 -5.12
C PHE A 129 -13.58 6.72 -6.61
N VAL A 130 -14.04 5.81 -7.46
CA VAL A 130 -14.10 5.99 -8.92
C VAL A 130 -15.49 6.52 -9.27
N GLY A 131 -15.61 7.82 -9.55
CA GLY A 131 -16.85 8.41 -10.08
C GLY A 131 -17.43 9.60 -9.30
N GLY A 132 -16.82 10.01 -8.18
CA GLY A 132 -17.25 11.17 -7.41
C GLY A 132 -18.58 10.95 -6.70
N ASN A 133 -18.58 11.11 -5.37
CA ASN A 133 -19.73 11.72 -4.71
C ASN A 133 -19.54 13.24 -4.77
#